data_AF-A0A7I4KLL8-F1
#
_entry.id   AF-A0A7I4KLL8-F1
#
_cell.length_a   1.000
_cell.length_b   1.000
_cell.length_c   1.000
_cell.angle_alpha   90.00
_cell.angle_beta   90.00
_cell.angle_gamma   90.00
#
_symmetry.space_group_name_H-M   'P 1'
#
loop_
_entity.id
_entity.type
_entity.pdbx_description
1 polymer ?
#
loop_
_entity_poly.entity_id
_entity_poly.type
_entity_poly.pdbx_seq_one_letter_code
_entity_poly.pdbx_strand_id
1 'polypeptide(L)'
;MVIVDDILDDNSDSFPPYASPNPSPARGIYGFALFIVSWFSFALYLIWALLPTPYLKLLHLTYLPAKYWAIAIPLLLPIAVAAFIILVLAHNLIQLHGIFDDIEKTILEEVRELVVLICSLFLQIQEIFTIEKCLMSLT
;
A
#
# COMPACT_ATOMS: atom_id res chain seq x y z
N MET A 1 -20.92 30.86 48.04
CA MET A 1 -22.17 30.72 47.29
C MET A 1 -22.26 31.88 46.31
N VAL A 2 -21.76 31.70 45.09
CA VAL A 2 -22.43 32.08 43.84
C VAL A 2 -21.89 31.09 42.80
N ILE A 3 -22.73 30.13 42.44
CA ILE A 3 -22.57 29.18 41.35
C ILE A 3 -23.23 29.88 40.16
N VAL A 4 -22.47 30.49 39.24
CA VAL A 4 -22.98 30.95 37.94
C VAL A 4 -21.85 30.98 36.91
N ASP A 5 -21.35 29.81 36.52
CA ASP A 5 -20.68 29.62 35.21
C ASP A 5 -21.08 28.28 34.54
N ASP A 6 -22.09 27.58 35.08
CA ASP A 6 -22.49 26.23 34.64
C ASP A 6 -23.61 26.20 33.58
N ILE A 7 -24.04 27.34 32.99
CA ILE A 7 -25.32 27.39 32.23
C ILE A 7 -25.20 27.94 30.80
N LEU A 8 -24.04 28.37 30.30
CA LEU A 8 -23.93 28.84 28.92
C LEU A 8 -22.64 28.37 28.24
N ASP A 9 -22.58 27.08 27.89
CA ASP A 9 -22.05 26.64 26.59
C ASP A 9 -22.14 25.10 26.40
N ASP A 10 -23.24 24.47 26.84
CA ASP A 10 -23.54 23.06 26.53
C ASP A 10 -24.05 22.86 25.08
N ASN A 11 -23.79 23.81 24.19
CA ASN A 11 -24.15 23.76 22.77
C ASN A 11 -23.03 24.27 21.83
N SER A 12 -21.77 24.35 22.29
CA SER A 12 -20.67 24.47 21.35
C SER A 12 -20.35 23.08 20.84
N ASP A 13 -20.86 22.78 19.64
CA ASP A 13 -20.48 21.69 18.75
C ASP A 13 -19.17 21.04 19.17
N SER A 14 -19.21 19.74 19.50
CA SER A 14 -18.03 18.94 19.78
C SER A 14 -17.12 18.94 18.56
N PHE A 15 -16.26 19.96 18.44
CA PHE A 15 -15.24 20.04 17.42
C PHE A 15 -14.38 18.78 17.59
N PRO A 16 -14.26 17.94 16.55
CA PRO A 16 -13.46 16.73 16.66
C PRO A 16 -12.05 17.13 17.13
N PRO A 17 -11.44 16.40 18.07
CA PRO A 17 -10.14 16.77 18.62
C PRO A 17 -9.16 17.02 17.48
N TYR A 18 -8.72 18.27 17.32
CA TYR A 18 -7.76 18.62 16.29
C TYR A 18 -6.50 17.80 16.55
N ALA A 19 -6.10 16.99 15.57
CA ALA A 19 -4.97 16.07 15.70
C ALA A 19 -3.68 16.90 15.83
N SER A 20 -3.30 17.26 17.07
CA SER A 20 -2.13 18.10 17.33
C SER A 20 -0.90 17.50 16.63
N PRO A 21 -0.09 18.28 15.89
CA PRO A 21 1.08 17.75 15.17
C PRO A 21 2.21 17.28 16.10
N ASN A 22 2.03 17.40 17.42
CA ASN A 22 2.98 17.00 18.44
C ASN A 22 3.35 15.51 18.27
N PRO A 23 4.65 15.14 18.33
CA PRO A 23 5.07 13.75 18.43
C PRO A 23 4.47 13.11 19.68
N SER A 24 3.31 12.45 19.51
CA SER A 24 2.71 11.64 20.56
C SER A 24 3.28 10.22 20.49
N PRO A 25 3.57 9.58 21.64
CA PRO A 25 4.00 8.17 21.67
C PRO A 25 3.04 7.25 20.90
N ALA A 26 1.74 7.55 20.92
CA ALA A 26 0.71 6.82 20.20
C ALA A 26 0.94 6.77 18.67
N ARG A 27 1.51 7.82 18.05
CA ARG A 27 1.82 7.83 16.61
C ARG A 27 3.01 6.96 16.23
N GLY A 28 3.99 6.82 17.12
CA GLY A 28 5.18 5.99 16.90
C GLY A 28 4.90 4.48 16.89
N ILE A 29 3.82 4.06 17.55
CA ILE A 29 3.46 2.64 17.69
C ILE A 29 3.13 2.01 16.33
N TYR A 30 2.43 2.72 15.45
CA TYR A 30 2.09 2.21 14.12
C TYR A 30 3.33 1.94 13.26
N GLY A 31 4.30 2.86 13.28
CA GLY A 31 5.56 2.70 12.55
C GLY A 31 6.40 1.55 13.10
N PHE A 32 6.45 1.41 14.43
CA PHE A 32 7.14 0.29 15.08
C PHE A 32 6.49 -1.06 14.76
N ALA A 33 5.16 -1.15 14.83
CA ALA A 33 4.42 -2.36 14.48
C ALA A 33 4.66 -2.76 13.01
N LEU A 34 4.61 -1.78 12.10
CA LEU A 34 4.88 -1.98 10.67
C LEU A 34 6.32 -2.44 10.44
N PHE A 35 7.31 -1.89 11.16
CA PHE A 35 8.70 -2.33 11.08
C PHE A 35 8.87 -3.82 11.42
N ILE A 36 8.29 -4.28 12.53
CA ILE A 36 8.35 -5.69 12.95
C ILE A 36 7.64 -6.59 11.93
N VAL A 37 6.45 -6.20 11.49
CA VAL A 37 5.67 -6.97 10.49
C VAL A 37 6.42 -7.04 9.16
N SER A 38 7.02 -5.94 8.71
CA SER A 38 7.80 -5.87 7.47
C SER A 38 9.02 -6.79 7.53
N TRP A 39 9.76 -6.75 8.64
CA TRP A 39 10.93 -7.61 8.84
C TRP A 39 10.55 -9.10 8.87
N PHE A 40 9.49 -9.45 9.59
CA PHE A 40 8.99 -10.82 9.65
C PHE A 40 8.52 -11.31 8.28
N SER A 41 7.79 -10.48 7.55
CA SER A 41 7.29 -10.79 6.20
C SER A 41 8.43 -10.96 5.21
N PHE A 42 9.46 -10.12 5.31
CA PHE A 42 10.68 -10.21 4.49
C PHE A 42 11.45 -11.50 4.78
N ALA A 43 11.63 -11.88 6.05
CA ALA A 43 12.28 -13.12 6.43
C ALA A 43 11.52 -14.35 5.91
N LEU A 44 10.19 -14.37 6.06
CA LEU A 44 9.33 -15.44 5.54
C LEU A 44 9.42 -15.55 4.02
N TYR A 45 9.43 -14.42 3.33
CA TYR A 45 9.61 -14.34 1.88
C TYR A 45 10.99 -14.87 1.44
N LEU A 46 12.07 -14.54 2.17
CA LEU A 46 13.41 -15.05 1.87
C LEU A 46 13.49 -16.57 2.02
N ILE A 47 12.92 -17.10 3.09
CA ILE A 47 12.86 -18.56 3.35
C ILE A 47 12.14 -19.24 2.18
N TRP A 48 10.99 -18.72 1.76
CA TRP A 48 10.25 -19.26 0.63
C TRP A 48 11.01 -19.15 -0.70
N ALA A 49 11.66 -18.02 -0.97
CA ALA A 49 12.41 -17.78 -2.20
C ALA A 49 13.64 -18.71 -2.33
N LEU A 50 14.39 -18.88 -1.24
CA LEU A 50 15.63 -19.66 -1.22
C LEU A 50 15.40 -21.18 -1.11
N LEU A 51 14.31 -21.64 -0.49
CA LEU A 51 14.09 -23.09 -0.30
C LEU A 51 13.81 -23.80 -1.64
N PRO A 52 14.58 -24.83 -2.03
CA PRO A 52 14.30 -25.61 -3.24
C PRO A 52 12.96 -26.39 -3.13
N THR A 53 12.28 -26.59 -4.26
CA THR A 53 10.99 -27.29 -4.37
C THR A 53 10.91 -28.68 -3.70
N PRO A 54 11.97 -29.54 -3.68
CA PRO A 54 11.89 -30.82 -2.98
C PRO A 54 11.69 -30.68 -1.47
N TYR A 55 12.26 -29.65 -0.83
CA TYR A 55 12.10 -29.42 0.61
C TYR A 55 10.70 -28.90 0.95
N LEU A 56 10.10 -28.08 0.08
CA LEU A 56 8.72 -27.58 0.22
C LEU A 56 7.68 -28.72 0.13
N LYS A 57 7.91 -29.70 -0.75
CA LYS A 57 7.05 -30.89 -0.84
C LYS A 57 7.09 -31.72 0.44
N LEU A 58 8.24 -31.81 1.11
CA LEU A 58 8.39 -32.54 2.37
C LEU A 58 7.65 -31.84 3.53
N LEU A 59 7.59 -30.51 3.51
CA LEU A 59 6.84 -29.67 4.45
C LEU A 59 5.32 -29.63 4.17
N HIS A 60 4.80 -30.46 3.24
CA HIS A 60 3.39 -30.45 2.79
C HIS A 60 2.92 -29.10 2.21
N LEU A 61 3.85 -28.25 1.76
CA LEU A 61 3.57 -26.95 1.13
C LEU A 61 3.49 -27.10 -0.40
N THR A 62 2.55 -27.90 -0.89
CA THR A 62 2.41 -28.24 -2.32
C THR A 62 1.64 -27.23 -3.17
N TYR A 63 0.90 -26.29 -2.56
CA TYR A 63 0.02 -25.34 -3.26
C TYR A 63 0.59 -23.92 -3.40
N LEU A 64 1.89 -23.70 -3.14
CA LEU A 64 2.47 -22.37 -3.26
C LEU A 64 2.60 -21.93 -4.73
N PRO A 65 2.51 -20.60 -4.99
CA PRO A 65 2.73 -20.07 -6.32
C PRO A 65 4.12 -20.45 -6.82
N ALA A 66 4.24 -20.60 -8.14
CA ALA A 66 5.49 -21.01 -8.77
C ALA A 66 6.66 -20.06 -8.40
N LYS A 67 7.86 -20.63 -8.24
CA LYS A 67 9.06 -19.95 -7.71
C LYS A 67 9.43 -18.65 -8.42
N TYR A 68 9.07 -18.51 -9.68
CA TYR A 68 9.32 -17.29 -10.43
C TYR A 68 8.65 -16.04 -9.83
N TRP A 69 7.57 -16.23 -9.05
CA TRP A 69 6.91 -15.14 -8.33
C TRP A 69 7.85 -14.50 -7.30
N ALA A 70 8.87 -15.23 -6.85
CA ALA A 70 9.94 -14.67 -6.05
C ALA A 70 10.68 -13.55 -6.78
N ILE A 71 10.76 -13.54 -8.12
CA ILE A 71 11.42 -12.46 -8.87
C ILE A 71 10.40 -11.40 -9.31
N ALA A 72 9.17 -11.80 -9.59
CA ALA A 72 8.10 -10.87 -10.00
C ALA A 72 7.72 -9.88 -8.87
N ILE A 73 7.59 -10.37 -7.63
CA ILE A 73 7.23 -9.54 -6.48
C ILE A 73 8.20 -8.35 -6.25
N PRO A 74 9.53 -8.54 -6.18
CA PRO A 74 10.46 -7.44 -5.96
C PRO A 74 10.52 -6.48 -7.14
N LEU A 75 10.20 -6.92 -8.35
CA LEU A 75 10.08 -6.04 -9.52
C LEU A 75 8.81 -5.17 -9.48
N LEU A 76 7.70 -5.71 -8.96
CA LEU A 76 6.41 -5.02 -8.84
C LEU A 76 6.35 -4.06 -7.64
N LEU A 77 7.10 -4.34 -6.57
CA LEU A 77 7.12 -3.53 -5.35
C LEU A 77 7.43 -2.03 -5.60
N PRO A 78 8.49 -1.63 -6.31
CA PRO A 78 8.77 -0.20 -6.54
C PRO A 78 7.68 0.49 -7.35
N ILE A 79 7.04 -0.22 -8.29
CA ILE A 79 5.93 0.30 -9.10
C ILE A 79 4.72 0.57 -8.20
N ALA A 80 4.38 -0.39 -7.32
CA ALA A 80 3.30 -0.24 -6.36
C ALA A 80 3.54 0.89 -5.35
N VAL A 81 4.77 1.04 -4.86
CA VAL A 81 5.15 2.13 -3.95
C VAL A 81 5.06 3.49 -4.65
N ALA A 82 5.56 3.61 -5.88
CA ALA A 82 5.44 4.84 -6.66
C ALA A 82 3.96 5.22 -6.89
N ALA A 83 3.13 4.24 -7.25
CA ALA A 83 1.69 4.43 -7.39
C ALA A 83 1.04 4.92 -6.09
N PHE A 84 1.38 4.30 -4.96
CA PHE A 84 0.87 4.69 -3.65
C PHE A 84 1.23 6.14 -3.29
N ILE A 85 2.48 6.56 -3.52
CA ILE A 85 2.93 7.94 -3.26
C ILE A 85 2.13 8.93 -4.11
N ILE A 86 1.96 8.65 -5.40
CA ILE A 86 1.21 9.51 -6.33
C ILE A 86 -0.26 9.62 -5.91
N LEU A 87 -0.89 8.51 -5.51
CA LEU A 87 -2.27 8.51 -5.02
C LEU A 87 -2.44 9.33 -3.75
N VAL A 88 -1.52 9.21 -2.79
CA VAL A 88 -1.54 10.01 -1.57
C VAL A 88 -1.36 11.48 -1.91
N LEU A 89 -0.43 11.83 -2.80
CA LEU A 89 -0.23 13.22 -3.24
C LEU A 89 -1.49 13.79 -3.91
N ALA A 90 -2.10 13.03 -4.83
CA ALA A 90 -3.35 13.41 -5.48
C ALA A 90 -4.47 13.63 -4.45
N HIS A 91 -4.61 12.74 -3.48
CA HIS A 91 -5.60 12.89 -2.42
C HIS A 91 -5.37 14.15 -1.58
N ASN A 92 -4.12 14.45 -1.20
CA ASN A 92 -3.79 15.66 -0.47
C ASN A 92 -4.09 16.94 -1.26
N LEU A 93 -3.89 16.92 -2.59
CA LEU A 93 -4.21 18.06 -3.47
C LEU A 93 -5.73 18.30 -3.58
N ILE A 94 -6.53 17.24 -3.70
CA ILE A 94 -8.00 17.33 -3.74
C ILE A 94 -8.55 17.90 -2.42
N GLN A 95 -7.96 17.52 -1.29
CA GLN A 95 -8.36 18.07 0.02
C GLN A 95 -8.01 19.56 0.17
N LEU A 96 -7.03 20.05 -0.60
CA LEU A 96 -6.66 21.48 -0.68
C LEU A 96 -7.54 22.24 -1.70
N HIS A 97 -8.85 21.93 -1.72
CA HIS A 97 -9.82 22.43 -2.69
C HIS A 97 -9.92 23.97 -2.66
N GLY A 98 -9.72 24.62 -3.82
CA GLY A 98 -9.99 26.05 -4.01
C GLY A 98 -8.86 26.92 -4.57
N ILE A 99 -7.65 26.38 -4.81
CA ILE A 99 -6.52 27.17 -5.34
C ILE A 99 -6.01 26.70 -6.72
N PHE A 100 -6.31 25.48 -7.16
CA PHE A 100 -5.76 24.89 -8.40
C PHE A 100 -6.74 23.97 -9.14
N ASP A 101 -7.97 24.41 -9.40
CA ASP A 101 -8.98 23.58 -10.09
C ASP A 101 -8.53 23.14 -11.50
N ASP A 102 -7.79 24.00 -12.21
CA ASP A 102 -7.23 23.67 -13.52
C ASP A 102 -6.14 22.58 -13.43
N ILE A 103 -5.33 22.59 -12.38
CA ILE A 103 -4.24 21.62 -12.17
C ILE A 103 -4.80 20.28 -11.68
N GLU A 104 -5.89 20.30 -10.91
CA GLU A 104 -6.58 19.08 -10.46
C GLU A 104 -6.97 18.20 -11.65
N LYS A 105 -7.57 18.79 -12.70
CA LYS A 105 -7.98 18.03 -13.88
C LYS A 105 -6.79 17.44 -14.64
N THR A 106 -5.69 18.18 -14.79
CA THR A 106 -4.47 17.69 -15.44
C THR A 106 -3.83 16.55 -14.64
N ILE A 107 -3.73 16.68 -13.32
CA ILE A 107 -3.17 15.65 -12.45
C ILE A 107 -4.06 14.42 -12.42
N LEU A 108 -5.39 14.57 -12.35
CA LEU A 108 -6.30 13.43 -12.37
C LEU A 108 -6.23 12.63 -13.67
N GLU A 109 -6.03 13.29 -14.82
CA GLU A 109 -5.81 12.60 -16.09
C GLU A 109 -4.43 11.92 -16.15
N GLU A 110 -3.36 12.56 -15.69
CA GLU A 110 -2.05 11.89 -15.57
C GLU A 110 -2.07 10.71 -14.60
N VAL A 111 -2.74 10.84 -13.45
CA VAL A 111 -2.90 9.77 -12.46
C VAL A 111 -3.76 8.65 -13.04
N ARG A 112 -4.82 8.97 -13.77
CA ARG A 112 -5.64 7.96 -14.47
C ARG A 112 -4.80 7.20 -15.48
N GLU A 113 -4.04 7.88 -16.32
CA GLU A 113 -3.12 7.27 -17.30
C GLU A 113 -2.05 6.42 -16.62
N LEU A 114 -1.43 6.91 -15.54
CA LEU A 114 -0.47 6.13 -14.76
C LEU A 114 -1.10 4.89 -14.14
N VAL A 115 -2.29 5.00 -13.55
CA VAL A 115 -3.01 3.84 -12.99
C VAL A 115 -3.36 2.84 -14.08
N VAL A 116 -3.81 3.31 -15.25
CA VAL A 116 -4.10 2.45 -16.41
C VAL A 116 -2.83 1.78 -16.92
N LEU A 117 -1.71 2.51 -17.05
CA LEU A 117 -0.41 1.97 -17.42
C LEU A 117 0.10 0.95 -16.41
N ILE A 118 -0.01 1.22 -15.12
CA ILE A 118 0.38 0.28 -14.06
C ILE A 118 -0.49 -0.97 -14.11
N CYS A 119 -1.81 -0.82 -14.31
CA CYS A 119 -2.74 -1.93 -14.41
C CYS A 119 -2.51 -2.78 -15.67
N SER A 120 -2.24 -2.14 -16.80
CA SER A 120 -1.93 -2.82 -18.07
C SER A 120 -0.54 -3.45 -18.08
N LEU A 121 0.47 -2.82 -17.46
CA LEU A 121 1.78 -3.42 -17.22
C LEU A 121 1.67 -4.63 -16.29
N PHE A 122 0.87 -4.53 -15.22
CA PHE A 122 0.60 -5.64 -14.32
C PHE A 122 -0.07 -6.81 -15.04
N LEU A 123 -1.08 -6.53 -15.88
CA LEU A 123 -1.75 -7.54 -16.72
C LEU A 123 -0.80 -8.19 -17.74
N GLN A 124 0.03 -7.39 -18.41
CA GLN A 124 1.06 -7.91 -19.33
C GLN A 124 2.07 -8.81 -18.62
N ILE A 125 2.51 -8.43 -17.42
CA ILE A 125 3.41 -9.26 -16.59
C ILE A 125 2.72 -10.59 -16.21
N GLN A 126 1.42 -10.58 -15.90
CA GLN A 126 0.66 -11.80 -15.63
C GLN A 126 0.49 -12.69 -16.88
N GLU A 127 0.24 -12.10 -18.05
CA GLU A 127 0.13 -12.83 -19.31
C GLU A 127 1.46 -13.47 -19.73
N ILE A 128 2.56 -12.70 -19.71
CA ILE A 128 3.91 -13.22 -20.00
C ILE A 128 4.24 -14.41 -19.09
N PHE A 129 3.91 -14.30 -17.80
CA PHE A 129 4.14 -15.40 -16.87
C PHE A 129 3.26 -16.63 -17.13
N THR A 130 2.04 -16.40 -17.59
CA THR A 130 1.10 -17.47 -17.95
C THR A 130 1.55 -18.19 -19.22
N ILE A 131 2.08 -17.46 -20.20
CA ILE A 131 2.60 -18.00 -21.46
C ILE A 131 3.87 -18.83 -21.21
N GLU A 132 4.83 -18.35 -20.43
CA GLU A 132 6.04 -19.12 -20.11
C GLU A 132 5.73 -20.43 -19.37
N LYS A 133 4.76 -20.41 -18.44
CA LYS A 133 4.27 -21.61 -17.78
C LYS A 133 3.68 -22.62 -18.77
N CYS A 134 2.93 -22.14 -19.76
CA CYS A 134 2.33 -23.00 -20.78
C CYS A 134 3.41 -23.62 -21.69
N LEU A 135 4.43 -22.84 -22.06
CA LEU A 135 5.57 -23.29 -22.85
C LEU A 135 6.38 -24.38 -22.14
N MET A 136 6.70 -24.19 -20.85
CA MET A 136 7.42 -25.17 -20.02
C MET A 136 6.62 -26.46 -19.77
N SER A 137 5.29 -26.43 -19.89
CA SER A 137 4.44 -27.62 -19.75
C SER A 137 4.37 -28.45 -21.03
N LEU A 138 4.78 -27.90 -22.18
CA LEU A 138 4.75 -28.56 -23.49
C LEU A 138 6.11 -29.17 -23.89
N THR A 139 7.18 -28.88 -23.14
CA THR A 139 8.53 -29.47 -23.27
C THR A 139 8.80 -30.50 -22.19
#